data_AF-A0A7S0ZF62-F1
#
_entry.id   AF-A0A7S0ZF62-F1
#
_cell.length_a   1.000
_cell.length_b   1.000
_cell.length_c   1.000
_cell.angle_alpha   90.00
_cell.angle_beta   90.00
_cell.angle_gamma   90.00
#
_symmetry.space_group_name_H-M   'P 1'
#
loop_
_entity.id
_entity.type
_entity.pdbx_description
1 polymer ?
#
loop_
_entity_poly.entity_id
_entity_poly.type
_entity_poly.pdbx_seq_one_letter_code
_entity_poly.pdbx_strand_id
1 'polypeptide(L)'
;MSESLLWQITRTSNCNLRKQQGKVFFTKEKGNLTSMNSFKASGLANERTADISVGKDGNVVLSFKSNKAMLSKPAKMYKSITLNKGARRSLKIVDKVLSKTRPDLKKVALARASKLIKAQNKAKAASK
;
A
#
# COMPACT_ATOMS: atom_id res chain seq x y z
N MET A 1 -11.10 -3.99 17.68
CA MET A 1 -12.15 -4.48 16.76
C MET A 1 -11.56 -5.63 15.96
N SER A 2 -12.30 -6.73 15.77
CA SER A 2 -11.79 -7.89 15.04
C SER A 2 -11.66 -7.60 13.55
N GLU A 3 -10.52 -7.97 12.95
CA GLU A 3 -10.24 -7.79 11.51
C GLU A 3 -11.25 -8.55 10.64
N SER A 4 -11.65 -9.76 11.08
CA SER A 4 -12.58 -10.62 10.35
C SER A 4 -13.99 -10.02 10.29
N LEU A 5 -14.47 -9.45 11.41
CA LEU A 5 -15.77 -8.79 11.47
C LEU A 5 -15.78 -7.55 10.56
N LEU A 6 -14.72 -6.73 10.63
CA LEU A 6 -14.62 -5.53 9.81
C LEU A 6 -14.60 -5.88 8.32
N TRP A 7 -13.96 -6.99 7.94
CA TRP A 7 -14.00 -7.49 6.56
C TRP A 7 -15.39 -7.94 6.11
N GLN A 8 -16.13 -8.68 6.94
CA GLN A 8 -17.49 -9.12 6.59
C GLN A 8 -18.43 -7.94 6.34
N ILE A 9 -18.24 -6.83 7.07
CA ILE A 9 -18.99 -5.59 6.85
C ILE A 9 -18.51 -4.90 5.57
N THR A 10 -17.20 -4.69 5.42
CA THR A 10 -16.65 -3.83 4.36
C THR A 10 -16.53 -4.48 2.98
N ARG A 11 -16.55 -5.82 2.89
CA ARG A 11 -16.31 -6.54 1.62
C ARG A 11 -17.27 -6.19 0.48
N THR A 12 -18.50 -5.75 0.79
CA THR A 12 -19.56 -5.50 -0.22
C THR A 12 -20.03 -4.06 -0.31
N SER A 13 -19.86 -3.28 0.77
CA SER A 13 -20.48 -1.96 0.97
C SER A 13 -19.47 -0.82 1.11
N ASN A 14 -18.21 -1.02 0.73
CA ASN A 14 -17.20 0.04 0.78
C ASN A 14 -17.36 1.07 -0.36
N CYS A 15 -17.27 2.37 -0.06
CA CYS A 15 -17.25 3.45 -1.04
C CYS A 15 -16.06 3.41 -2.01
N ASN A 16 -14.96 2.77 -1.61
CA ASN A 16 -13.77 2.57 -2.45
C ASN A 16 -13.89 1.36 -3.39
N LEU A 17 -14.96 0.57 -3.28
CA LEU A 17 -15.21 -0.60 -4.09
C LEU A 17 -15.62 -0.17 -5.50
N ARG A 18 -14.94 -0.73 -6.50
CA ARG A 18 -15.26 -0.55 -7.92
C ARG A 18 -15.68 -1.91 -8.47
N LYS A 19 -16.97 -2.02 -8.76
CA LYS A 19 -17.57 -3.19 -9.40
C LYS A 19 -17.53 -2.95 -10.91
N GLN A 20 -16.71 -3.72 -11.62
CA GLN A 20 -16.75 -3.79 -13.07
C GLN A 20 -17.50 -5.04 -13.50
N GLN A 21 -17.97 -5.10 -14.75
CA GLN A 21 -18.57 -6.32 -15.30
C GLN A 21 -17.55 -7.46 -15.25
N GLY A 22 -17.77 -8.43 -14.35
CA GLY A 22 -16.88 -9.55 -14.11
C GLY A 22 -16.92 -10.07 -12.67
N LYS A 23 -16.18 -11.16 -12.41
CA LYS A 23 -16.08 -11.79 -11.09
C LYS A 23 -15.05 -11.14 -10.15
N VAL A 24 -14.27 -10.18 -10.65
CA VAL A 24 -13.19 -9.52 -9.90
C VAL A 24 -13.63 -8.12 -9.50
N PHE A 25 -13.59 -7.86 -8.19
CA PHE A 25 -13.83 -6.53 -7.64
C PHE A 25 -12.51 -5.85 -7.30
N PHE A 26 -12.39 -4.57 -7.64
CA PHE A 26 -11.21 -3.76 -7.30
C PHE A 26 -11.53 -2.78 -6.18
N THR A 27 -10.53 -2.41 -5.39
CA THR A 27 -10.67 -1.35 -4.38
C THR A 27 -9.55 -0.33 -4.49
N LYS A 28 -9.92 0.94 -4.31
CA LYS A 28 -8.99 2.08 -4.27
C LYS A 28 -8.58 2.46 -2.83
N GLU A 29 -8.67 1.51 -1.90
CA GLU A 29 -8.31 1.74 -0.51
C GLU A 29 -6.81 2.02 -0.34
N LYS A 30 -6.49 2.94 0.58
CA LYS A 30 -5.11 3.15 1.02
C LYS A 30 -4.62 1.91 1.78
N GLY A 31 -3.44 1.39 1.45
CA GLY A 31 -2.92 0.17 2.07
C GLY A 31 -3.19 -1.11 1.27
N ASN A 32 -3.72 -0.99 0.05
CA ASN A 32 -3.93 -2.10 -0.87
C ASN A 32 -2.91 -2.09 -2.03
N LEU A 33 -1.91 -2.97 -1.96
CA LEU A 33 -0.85 -3.07 -2.97
C LEU A 33 -1.30 -3.73 -4.28
N THR A 34 -2.29 -4.63 -4.26
CA THR A 34 -2.77 -5.37 -5.44
C THR A 34 -4.00 -4.73 -6.08
N SER A 35 -4.62 -3.76 -5.41
CA SER A 35 -5.88 -3.12 -5.80
C SER A 35 -7.07 -4.09 -5.91
N MET A 36 -6.92 -5.35 -5.47
CA MET A 36 -7.99 -6.35 -5.47
C MET A 36 -8.81 -6.26 -4.18
N ASN A 37 -10.11 -6.49 -4.27
CA ASN A 37 -10.99 -6.64 -3.12
C ASN A 37 -10.77 -8.01 -2.46
N SER A 38 -9.80 -8.12 -1.57
CA SER A 38 -9.53 -9.34 -0.81
C SER A 38 -9.15 -9.02 0.63
N PHE A 39 -9.46 -9.92 1.55
CA PHE A 39 -9.12 -9.75 2.96
C PHE A 39 -7.62 -9.52 3.15
N LYS A 40 -6.79 -10.32 2.47
CA LYS A 40 -5.33 -10.19 2.50
C LYS A 40 -4.88 -8.79 2.08
N ALA A 41 -5.48 -8.20 1.06
CA ALA A 41 -5.03 -6.92 0.51
C ALA A 41 -5.75 -5.70 1.11
N SER A 42 -6.78 -5.89 1.95
CA SER A 42 -7.56 -4.79 2.51
C SER A 42 -6.72 -3.91 3.45
N GLY A 43 -6.77 -2.60 3.20
CA GLY A 43 -6.11 -1.59 4.01
C GLY A 43 -6.93 -1.16 5.22
N LEU A 44 -8.25 -1.33 5.15
CA LEU A 44 -9.19 -0.95 6.21
C LEU A 44 -9.33 -2.05 7.26
N ALA A 45 -9.45 -3.31 6.83
CA ALA A 45 -9.72 -4.42 7.73
C ALA A 45 -8.52 -4.80 8.61
N ASN A 46 -7.31 -4.78 8.04
CA ASN A 46 -6.11 -5.28 8.71
C ASN A 46 -5.44 -4.21 9.59
N GLU A 47 -4.94 -4.63 10.76
CA GLU A 47 -4.18 -3.79 11.70
C GLU A 47 -2.85 -3.33 11.06
N ARG A 48 -2.17 -4.25 10.37
CA ARG A 48 -0.91 -3.99 9.67
C ARG A 48 -1.15 -3.96 8.17
N THR A 49 -0.68 -2.90 7.53
CA THR A 49 -0.85 -2.69 6.09
C THR A 49 0.35 -1.95 5.52
N ALA A 50 0.55 -2.08 4.22
CA ALA A 50 1.59 -1.39 3.49
C ALA A 50 1.01 -0.86 2.17
N ASP A 51 1.44 0.32 1.78
CA ASP A 51 1.05 1.03 0.58
C ASP A 51 2.29 1.61 -0.08
N ILE A 52 2.32 1.57 -1.41
CA ILE A 52 3.37 2.22 -2.19
C ILE A 52 2.68 3.07 -3.26
N SER A 53 2.87 4.38 -3.12
CA SER A 53 2.25 5.41 -3.94
C SER A 53 3.26 6.50 -4.29
N VAL A 54 2.93 7.33 -5.27
CA VAL A 54 3.73 8.50 -5.61
C VAL A 54 3.27 9.65 -4.71
N GLY A 55 4.20 10.27 -3.99
CA GLY A 55 3.97 11.44 -3.16
C GLY A 55 3.77 12.70 -4.00
N LYS A 56 3.36 13.79 -3.35
CA LYS A 56 3.11 15.09 -4.01
C LYS A 56 4.35 15.63 -4.73
N ASP A 57 5.53 15.36 -4.18
CA ASP A 57 6.82 15.80 -4.74
C ASP A 57 7.31 14.90 -5.89
N GLY A 58 6.44 14.03 -6.43
CA GLY A 58 6.77 13.09 -7.50
C GLY A 58 7.67 11.92 -7.07
N ASN A 59 8.05 11.84 -5.79
CA ASN A 59 8.86 10.76 -5.24
C ASN A 59 8.01 9.57 -4.79
N VAL A 60 8.53 8.35 -4.91
CA VAL A 60 7.84 7.16 -4.41
C VAL A 60 7.84 7.17 -2.88
N VAL A 61 6.70 6.93 -2.27
CA VAL A 61 6.50 6.91 -0.81
C VAL A 61 5.99 5.54 -0.40
N LEU A 62 6.66 4.96 0.61
CA LEU A 62 6.18 3.78 1.33
C LEU A 62 5.36 4.25 2.53
N SER A 63 4.07 3.94 2.57
CA SER A 63 3.23 4.17 3.74
C SER A 63 2.85 2.84 4.39
N PHE A 64 2.86 2.76 5.72
CA PHE A 64 2.49 1.52 6.41
C PHE A 64 1.87 1.79 7.78
N LYS A 65 1.08 0.83 8.25
CA LYS A 65 0.59 0.75 9.63
C LYS A 65 1.45 -0.24 10.40
N SER A 66 2.13 0.21 11.45
CA SER A 66 2.93 -0.68 12.31
C SER A 66 2.49 -0.70 13.77
N ASN A 67 1.76 0.33 14.24
CA ASN A 67 1.45 0.48 15.65
C ASN A 67 -0.05 0.26 15.93
N LYS A 68 -0.35 -0.79 16.70
CA LYS A 68 -1.72 -1.12 17.13
C LYS A 68 -2.36 -0.02 17.98
N ALA A 69 -1.57 0.68 18.81
CA ALA A 69 -2.09 1.79 19.63
C ALA A 69 -2.54 3.00 18.79
N MET A 70 -2.11 3.09 17.53
CA MET A 70 -2.49 4.19 16.63
C MET A 70 -3.70 3.86 15.76
N LEU A 71 -4.27 2.65 15.85
CA LEU A 71 -5.42 2.25 15.01
C LEU A 71 -6.65 3.13 15.25
N SER A 72 -6.89 3.50 16.51
CA SER A 72 -7.96 4.40 16.92
C SER A 72 -7.67 5.88 16.63
N LYS A 73 -6.49 6.21 16.08
CA LYS A 73 -6.05 7.58 15.76
C LYS A 73 -5.81 7.72 14.26
N PRO A 74 -6.87 7.91 13.43
CA PRO A 74 -6.77 7.84 11.98
C PRO A 74 -5.73 8.81 11.37
N ALA A 75 -5.56 10.00 11.96
CA ALA A 75 -4.56 10.97 11.52
C ALA A 75 -3.10 10.52 11.72
N LYS A 76 -2.84 9.69 12.75
CA LYS A 76 -1.47 9.25 13.14
C LYS A 76 -1.20 7.78 12.81
N MET A 77 -2.19 7.05 12.30
CA MET A 77 -2.13 5.62 12.07
C MET A 77 -1.10 5.21 10.99
N TYR A 78 -0.87 6.08 10.00
CA TYR A 78 0.05 5.81 8.89
C TYR A 78 1.41 6.46 9.13
N LYS A 79 2.47 5.67 8.99
CA LYS A 79 3.84 6.16 8.89
C LYS A 79 4.29 6.15 7.43
N SER A 80 4.84 7.25 6.95
CA SER A 80 5.36 7.39 5.59
C SER A 80 6.88 7.46 5.58
N ILE A 81 7.50 6.86 4.57
CA ILE A 81 8.93 6.95 4.27
C ILE A 81 9.06 7.30 2.79
N THR A 82 9.65 8.46 2.51
CA THR A 82 9.95 8.88 1.14
C THR A 82 11.20 8.17 0.63
N LEU A 83 11.09 7.54 -0.54
CA LEU A 83 12.16 6.77 -1.17
C LEU A 83 12.89 7.64 -2.19
N ASN A 84 13.90 8.39 -1.74
CA ASN A 84 14.68 9.31 -2.59
C ASN A 84 16.13 8.86 -2.84
N LYS A 85 16.60 7.77 -2.22
CA LYS A 85 18.02 7.38 -2.21
C LYS A 85 18.45 6.48 -3.38
N GLY A 86 17.73 6.51 -4.50
CA GLY A 86 17.95 5.66 -5.67
C GLY A 86 17.33 4.26 -5.57
N ALA A 87 17.26 3.54 -6.70
CA ALA A 87 16.45 2.33 -6.84
C ALA A 87 16.85 1.19 -5.88
N ARG A 88 18.13 0.82 -5.84
CA ARG A 88 18.62 -0.29 -5.01
C ARG A 88 18.41 -0.04 -3.52
N ARG A 89 18.73 1.16 -3.03
CA ARG A 89 18.54 1.54 -1.62
C ARG A 89 17.06 1.59 -1.26
N SER A 90 16.22 2.12 -2.15
CA SER A 90 14.77 2.19 -1.96
C SER A 90 14.14 0.81 -1.81
N LEU A 91 14.50 -0.13 -2.69
CA LEU A 91 14.02 -1.52 -2.60
C LEU A 91 14.51 -2.21 -1.31
N LYS A 92 15.75 -1.98 -0.89
CA LYS A 92 16.28 -2.53 0.38
C LYS A 92 15.53 -1.98 1.60
N ILE A 93 15.11 -0.71 1.59
CA ILE A 93 14.28 -0.11 2.65
C ILE A 93 12.90 -0.78 2.69
N VAL A 94 12.24 -0.89 1.52
CA VAL A 94 10.94 -1.56 1.40
C VAL A 94 11.03 -2.99 1.94
N ASP A 95 12.08 -3.71 1.58
CA ASP A 95 12.34 -5.08 2.05
C ASP A 95 12.46 -5.18 3.58
N LYS A 96 13.28 -4.31 4.17
CA LYS A 96 13.53 -4.29 5.61
C LYS A 96 12.27 -3.96 6.42
N VAL A 97 11.45 -3.05 5.93
CA VAL A 97 10.19 -2.65 6.60
C VAL A 97 9.18 -3.79 6.53
N LEU A 98 8.92 -4.32 5.33
CA LEU A 98 7.90 -5.36 5.13
C LEU A 98 8.26 -6.69 5.77
N SER A 99 9.54 -7.03 5.85
CA SER A 99 9.97 -8.24 6.56
C SER A 99 9.57 -8.23 8.04
N LYS A 100 9.38 -7.04 8.64
CA LYS A 100 8.93 -6.89 10.04
C LYS A 100 7.42 -6.74 10.20
N THR A 101 6.75 -6.12 9.23
CA THR A 101 5.32 -5.77 9.36
C THR A 101 4.41 -6.78 8.67
N ARG A 102 4.69 -7.10 7.39
CA ARG A 102 3.90 -7.99 6.52
C ARG A 102 4.78 -8.71 5.49
N PRO A 103 5.43 -9.82 5.89
CA PRO A 103 6.32 -10.56 5.00
C PRO A 103 5.58 -11.19 3.81
N ASP A 104 4.29 -11.47 3.97
CA ASP A 104 3.42 -12.04 2.95
C ASP A 104 3.18 -11.12 1.73
N LEU A 105 3.33 -9.81 1.91
CA LEU A 105 3.20 -8.79 0.85
C LEU A 105 4.53 -8.35 0.25
N LYS A 106 5.66 -8.85 0.75
CA LYS A 106 7.02 -8.45 0.37
C LYS A 106 7.24 -8.48 -1.15
N LYS A 107 6.92 -9.61 -1.80
CA LYS A 107 7.10 -9.78 -3.25
C LYS A 107 6.29 -8.77 -4.06
N VAL A 108 5.02 -8.59 -3.70
CA VAL A 108 4.11 -7.64 -4.37
C VAL A 108 4.59 -6.21 -4.19
N ALA A 109 5.02 -5.85 -2.98
CA ALA A 109 5.50 -4.52 -2.68
C ALA A 109 6.79 -4.17 -3.44
N LEU A 110 7.76 -5.08 -3.48
CA LEU A 110 9.00 -4.88 -4.24
C LEU A 110 8.72 -4.73 -5.74
N ALA A 111 7.81 -5.54 -6.28
CA ALA A 111 7.36 -5.42 -7.66
C ALA A 111 6.70 -4.05 -7.93
N ARG A 112 5.82 -3.58 -7.06
CA ARG A 112 5.16 -2.27 -7.19
C ARG A 112 6.15 -1.11 -7.07
N ALA A 113 7.04 -1.14 -6.07
CA ALA A 113 8.08 -0.14 -5.88
C ALA A 113 9.01 -0.04 -7.09
N SER A 114 9.50 -1.18 -7.60
CA SER A 114 10.39 -1.20 -8.76
C SER A 114 9.74 -0.62 -10.01
N LYS A 115 8.46 -0.96 -10.29
CA LYS A 115 7.71 -0.39 -11.41
C LYS A 115 7.53 1.13 -11.27
N LEU A 116 7.17 1.60 -10.08
CA LEU A 116 6.99 3.05 -9.84
C LEU A 116 8.30 3.83 -9.96
N ILE A 117 9.41 3.31 -9.43
CA ILE A 117 10.72 3.95 -9.57
C ILE A 117 11.15 4.00 -11.04
N LYS A 118 10.94 2.91 -11.80
CA LYS A 118 11.21 2.89 -13.25
C LYS A 118 10.34 3.92 -13.98
N ALA A 119 9.05 3.99 -13.67
CA ALA A 119 8.14 4.97 -14.26
C ALA A 119 8.56 6.42 -13.94
N GLN A 120 8.95 6.68 -12.69
CA GLN A 120 9.45 7.99 -12.26
C GLN A 120 10.71 8.40 -13.03
N ASN A 121 11.67 7.48 -13.19
CA ASN A 121 12.89 7.75 -13.94
C ASN A 121 12.60 8.03 -15.42
N LYS A 122 11.67 7.27 -16.03
CA LYS A 122 11.24 7.52 -17.41
C LYS A 122 10.57 8.89 -17.55
N ALA A 123 9.69 9.27 -16.64
CA ALA A 123 9.04 10.58 -16.65
C ALA A 123 10.06 11.73 -16.53
N LYS A 124 11.05 11.60 -15.65
CA LYS A 124 12.15 12.57 -15.51
C LYS A 124 13.04 12.66 -16.75
N ALA A 125 13.25 11.55 -17.46
CA ALA A 125 14.01 11.54 -18.69
C ALA A 125 13.24 12.17 -19.86
N ALA A 126 11.90 12.04 -19.89
CA ALA A 126 11.05 12.61 -20.93
C ALA A 126 10.77 14.11 -20.74
N SER A 127 10.93 14.64 -19.52
CA SER A 127 10.76 16.08 -19.22
C SER A 127 12.04 16.90 -19.43
N LYS A 128 13.12 16.28 -19.90
CA LYS A 128 14.43 16.89 -20.10
C LYS A 128 14.72 16.99 -21.59
#